data_AF-A0A2V9ZIB1-F1
#
_entry.id   AF-A0A2V9ZIB1-F1
#
_cell.length_a   1.000
_cell.length_b   1.000
_cell.length_c   1.000
_cell.angle_alpha   90.00
_cell.angle_beta   90.00
_cell.angle_gamma   90.00
#
_symmetry.space_group_name_H-M   'P 1'
#
loop_
_entity.id
_entity.type
_entity.pdbx_description
1 polymer ?
#
loop_
_entity_poly.entity_id
_entity_poly.type
_entity_poly.pdbx_seq_one_letter_code
_entity_poly.pdbx_strand_id
1 'polypeptide(L)'
;SASAEAPRRVFYGLPCSNCGTYYASNLSECPICSSSERVPATAVPKAVVQQPESVVLPEGDELEVERERFLKEFKSQLYAAHTQINTAATFRCSLEQNHNGSYEAAEVCKPCYENLQQRADQMEAALHIDLKEAAQIVFDAVWSDPSDPGKTYLNAAQALLTELRKRAGINMLMTTHQPYKH
;
A
#
# COMPACT_ATOMS: atom_id res chain seq x y z
N SER A 1 51.54 -10.65 -41.99
CA SER A 1 50.25 -10.90 -42.68
C SER A 1 49.19 -11.13 -41.62
N ALA A 2 48.38 -10.12 -41.31
CA ALA A 2 47.26 -10.23 -40.39
C ALA A 2 46.05 -9.58 -41.08
N SER A 3 45.16 -10.41 -41.62
CA SER A 3 43.88 -9.96 -42.16
C SER A 3 43.01 -9.45 -41.00
N ALA A 4 42.71 -8.15 -41.01
CA ALA A 4 41.70 -7.56 -40.15
C ALA A 4 40.31 -7.97 -40.66
N GLU A 5 39.67 -8.92 -39.98
CA GLU A 5 38.31 -9.35 -40.30
C GLU A 5 37.30 -8.37 -39.66
N ALA A 6 36.33 -7.91 -40.45
CA ALA A 6 35.30 -6.95 -40.05
C ALA A 6 34.50 -7.42 -38.80
N PRO A 7 33.93 -6.48 -37.99
CA PRO A 7 33.21 -6.84 -36.78
C PRO A 7 31.95 -7.67 -37.12
N ARG A 8 32.03 -8.99 -36.94
CA ARG A 8 30.88 -9.89 -37.07
C ARG A 8 29.89 -9.54 -35.96
N ARG A 9 28.60 -9.40 -36.30
CA ARG A 9 27.54 -9.22 -35.29
C ARG A 9 27.52 -10.45 -34.38
N VAL A 10 27.87 -10.26 -33.11
CA VAL A 10 27.82 -11.30 -32.09
C VAL A 10 26.47 -11.21 -31.38
N PHE A 11 25.75 -12.32 -31.34
CA PHE A 11 24.50 -12.45 -30.58
C PHE A 11 24.77 -13.22 -29.27
N TYR A 12 23.84 -13.15 -28.33
CA TYR A 12 23.91 -13.99 -27.13
C TYR A 12 23.58 -15.45 -27.50
N GLY A 13 24.36 -16.40 -26.97
CA GLY A 13 24.07 -17.82 -27.07
C GLY A 13 23.15 -18.30 -25.94
N LEU A 14 22.87 -19.60 -25.89
CA LEU A 14 22.10 -20.24 -24.82
C LEU A 14 22.77 -20.01 -23.44
N PRO A 15 22.00 -20.04 -22.34
CA PRO A 15 22.53 -19.80 -21.01
C PRO A 15 23.52 -20.90 -20.62
N CYS A 16 24.46 -20.56 -19.75
CA CYS A 16 25.37 -21.51 -19.12
C CYS A 16 24.59 -22.59 -18.36
N SER A 17 24.98 -23.87 -18.48
CA SER A 17 24.32 -24.98 -17.76
C SER A 17 24.51 -24.93 -16.24
N ASN A 18 25.61 -24.31 -15.79
CA ASN A 18 26.00 -24.29 -14.38
C ASN A 18 25.44 -23.06 -13.63
N CYS A 19 25.51 -21.86 -14.23
CA CYS A 19 25.07 -20.61 -13.57
C CYS A 19 23.90 -19.89 -14.25
N GLY A 20 23.35 -20.42 -15.34
CA GLY A 20 22.19 -19.85 -16.04
C GLY A 20 22.44 -18.52 -16.77
N THR A 21 23.68 -18.02 -16.78
CA THR A 21 24.00 -16.71 -17.38
C THR A 21 24.04 -16.79 -18.90
N TYR A 22 23.41 -15.83 -19.57
CA TYR A 22 23.53 -15.62 -21.02
C TYR A 22 24.84 -14.92 -21.35
N TYR A 23 25.59 -15.48 -22.29
CA TYR A 23 26.87 -14.93 -22.73
C TYR A 23 27.05 -15.07 -24.23
N ALA A 24 27.90 -14.21 -24.79
CA ALA A 24 28.12 -14.06 -26.22
C ALA A 24 28.40 -15.41 -26.90
N SER A 25 27.82 -15.65 -28.08
CA SER A 25 27.88 -16.96 -28.77
C SER A 25 29.28 -17.33 -29.28
N ASN A 26 30.15 -16.33 -29.46
CA ASN A 26 31.54 -16.52 -29.84
C ASN A 26 32.45 -16.96 -28.67
N LEU A 27 31.98 -16.85 -27.43
CA LEU A 27 32.70 -17.33 -26.25
C LEU A 27 32.36 -18.82 -26.02
N SER A 28 33.37 -19.67 -25.97
CA SER A 28 33.22 -21.11 -25.68
C SER A 28 32.94 -21.36 -24.19
N GLU A 29 33.41 -20.48 -23.31
CA GLU A 29 33.34 -20.63 -21.85
C GLU A 29 32.53 -19.51 -21.22
N CYS A 30 31.78 -19.84 -20.17
CA CYS A 30 31.02 -18.87 -19.40
C CYS A 30 31.97 -17.88 -18.69
N PRO A 31 31.83 -16.55 -18.87
CA PRO A 31 32.70 -15.57 -18.21
C PRO A 31 32.51 -15.48 -16.69
N ILE A 32 31.50 -16.16 -16.13
CA ILE A 32 31.19 -16.13 -14.70
C ILE A 32 31.72 -17.37 -13.96
N CYS A 33 31.48 -18.56 -14.50
CA CYS A 33 31.83 -19.81 -13.81
C CYS A 33 32.82 -20.68 -14.59
N SER A 34 33.33 -20.20 -15.73
CA SER A 34 34.26 -20.90 -16.62
C SER A 34 33.79 -22.29 -17.08
N SER A 35 32.49 -22.60 -16.98
CA SER A 35 31.97 -23.82 -17.58
C SER A 35 31.97 -23.69 -19.11
N SER A 36 32.37 -24.76 -19.79
CA SER A 36 32.27 -24.90 -21.24
C SER A 36 30.88 -25.36 -21.70
N GLU A 37 30.05 -25.81 -20.76
CA GLU A 37 28.72 -26.33 -21.03
C GLU A 37 27.66 -25.23 -21.05
N ARG A 38 26.86 -25.24 -22.10
CA ARG A 38 25.62 -24.46 -22.23
C ARG A 38 24.43 -25.38 -22.05
N VAL A 39 23.30 -24.81 -21.62
CA VAL A 39 22.03 -25.54 -21.61
C VAL A 39 21.79 -26.04 -23.04
N PRO A 40 21.61 -27.36 -23.26
CA PRO A 40 21.29 -27.86 -24.58
C PRO A 40 20.00 -27.20 -25.04
N ALA A 41 19.93 -26.74 -26.29
CA ALA A 41 18.65 -26.44 -26.92
C ALA A 41 17.87 -27.75 -26.84
N THR A 42 16.91 -27.84 -25.93
CA THR A 42 16.23 -29.09 -25.61
C THR A 42 15.84 -29.74 -26.92
N ALA A 43 16.35 -30.96 -27.07
CA ALA A 43 16.00 -31.86 -28.13
C ALA A 43 14.48 -31.77 -28.35
N VAL A 44 14.07 -31.27 -29.51
CA VAL A 44 12.92 -31.91 -30.16
C VAL A 44 13.26 -33.39 -30.06
N PRO A 45 12.42 -34.24 -29.44
CA PRO A 45 12.70 -35.66 -29.45
C PRO A 45 12.93 -36.01 -30.92
N LYS A 46 14.19 -36.31 -31.28
CA LYS A 46 14.47 -37.08 -32.48
C LYS A 46 13.75 -38.36 -32.18
N ALA A 47 12.54 -38.50 -32.71
CA ALA A 47 11.91 -39.79 -32.85
C ALA A 47 12.96 -40.63 -33.58
N VAL A 48 13.69 -41.43 -32.80
CA VAL A 48 14.36 -42.59 -33.33
C VAL A 48 13.19 -43.43 -33.81
N VAL A 49 12.93 -43.40 -35.10
CA VAL A 49 12.01 -44.32 -35.77
C VAL A 49 12.68 -45.69 -35.70
N GLN A 50 12.68 -46.28 -34.50
CA GLN A 50 12.54 -47.70 -34.38
C GLN A 50 11.03 -47.91 -34.36
N GLN A 51 10.49 -48.34 -35.49
CA GLN A 51 9.18 -48.99 -35.47
C GLN A 51 9.33 -50.21 -34.55
N PRO A 52 8.56 -50.23 -33.46
CA PRO A 52 7.63 -51.33 -33.34
C PRO A 52 6.21 -50.80 -33.16
N GLU A 53 5.33 -51.29 -34.02
CA GLU A 53 3.94 -51.67 -33.75
C GLU A 53 3.19 -50.83 -32.69
N SER A 54 2.38 -49.90 -33.21
CA SER A 54 1.18 -49.30 -32.60
C SER A 54 1.27 -48.83 -31.14
N VAL A 55 1.73 -47.60 -30.94
CA VAL A 55 1.27 -46.78 -29.81
C VAL A 55 0.28 -45.77 -30.38
N VAL A 56 -0.99 -46.01 -30.10
CA VAL A 56 -2.09 -45.07 -30.35
C VAL A 56 -1.77 -43.79 -29.58
N LEU A 57 -1.51 -42.68 -30.29
CA LEU A 57 -1.54 -41.36 -29.67
C LEU A 57 -2.95 -41.19 -29.09
N PRO A 58 -3.12 -40.82 -27.81
CA PRO A 58 -4.42 -40.37 -27.33
C PRO A 58 -4.83 -39.21 -28.23
N GLU A 59 -6.03 -39.27 -28.79
CA GLU A 59 -6.56 -38.23 -29.68
C GLU A 59 -6.48 -36.88 -28.95
N GLY A 60 -6.06 -35.81 -29.66
CA GLY A 60 -5.87 -34.48 -29.07
C GLY A 60 -7.09 -33.97 -28.29
N ASP A 61 -8.28 -34.46 -28.65
CA ASP A 61 -9.55 -34.19 -28.00
C ASP A 61 -9.59 -34.72 -26.55
N GLU A 62 -8.98 -35.86 -26.24
CA GLU A 62 -8.93 -36.40 -24.87
C GLU A 62 -8.04 -35.55 -23.96
N LEU A 63 -6.91 -35.09 -24.49
CA LEU A 63 -5.99 -34.20 -23.77
C LEU A 63 -6.60 -32.82 -23.54
N GLU A 64 -7.39 -32.31 -24.49
CA GLU A 64 -8.14 -31.07 -24.33
C GLU A 64 -9.22 -31.21 -23.25
N VAL A 65 -9.93 -32.34 -23.21
CA VAL A 65 -10.92 -32.64 -22.16
C VAL A 65 -10.26 -32.73 -20.77
N GLU A 66 -9.11 -33.38 -20.64
CA GLU A 66 -8.36 -33.42 -19.37
C GLU A 66 -7.84 -32.05 -18.95
N ARG A 67 -7.34 -31.25 -19.91
CA ARG A 67 -6.91 -29.87 -19.66
C ARG A 67 -8.06 -29.00 -19.18
N GLU A 68 -9.24 -29.13 -19.77
CA GLU A 68 -10.44 -28.40 -19.35
C GLU A 68 -10.90 -28.81 -17.95
N ARG A 69 -10.87 -30.10 -17.62
CA ARG A 69 -11.17 -30.58 -16.26
C ARG A 69 -10.20 -29.99 -15.25
N PHE A 70 -8.89 -30.08 -15.53
CA PHE A 70 -7.86 -29.54 -14.66
C PHE A 70 -8.00 -28.03 -14.46
N LEU A 71 -8.23 -27.27 -15.54
CA LEU A 71 -8.46 -25.83 -15.46
C LEU A 71 -9.70 -25.50 -14.63
N LYS A 72 -10.77 -26.27 -14.76
CA LYS A 72 -12.01 -26.07 -14.00
C LYS A 72 -11.83 -26.36 -12.51
N GLU A 73 -11.15 -27.46 -12.18
CA GLU A 73 -10.82 -27.83 -10.80
C GLU A 73 -9.86 -26.83 -10.16
N PHE A 74 -8.78 -26.47 -10.86
CA PHE A 74 -7.80 -25.49 -10.39
C PHE A 74 -8.44 -24.11 -10.18
N LYS A 75 -9.27 -23.66 -11.13
CA LYS A 75 -10.04 -22.43 -11.00
C LYS A 75 -10.99 -22.50 -9.79
N SER A 76 -11.69 -23.62 -9.58
CA SER A 76 -12.56 -23.80 -8.41
C SER A 76 -11.80 -23.73 -7.09
N GLN A 77 -10.58 -24.29 -7.03
CA GLN A 77 -9.71 -24.22 -5.86
C GLN A 77 -9.22 -22.79 -5.60
N LEU A 78 -8.84 -22.04 -6.64
CA LEU A 78 -8.45 -20.63 -6.52
C LEU A 78 -9.60 -19.75 -6.03
N TYR A 79 -10.81 -19.95 -6.55
CA TYR A 79 -11.98 -19.22 -6.04
C TYR A 79 -12.29 -19.59 -4.59
N ALA A 80 -12.22 -20.88 -4.23
CA ALA A 80 -12.43 -21.33 -2.85
C ALA A 80 -11.41 -20.70 -1.90
N ALA A 81 -10.12 -20.71 -2.25
CA ALA A 81 -9.05 -20.10 -1.47
C ALA A 81 -9.22 -18.58 -1.35
N HIS A 82 -9.60 -17.90 -2.45
CA HIS A 82 -9.88 -16.46 -2.45
C HIS A 82 -11.10 -16.10 -1.59
N THR A 83 -12.14 -16.94 -1.54
CA THR A 83 -13.29 -16.74 -0.65
C THR A 83 -12.97 -17.03 0.83
N GLN A 84 -11.96 -17.86 1.11
CA GLN A 84 -11.49 -18.13 2.48
C GLN A 84 -10.64 -16.99 3.06
N ILE A 85 -10.07 -16.12 2.21
CA ILE A 85 -9.57 -14.82 2.64
C ILE A 85 -10.79 -13.98 2.97
N ASN A 86 -11.15 -13.92 4.25
CA ASN A 86 -12.23 -13.11 4.78
C ASN A 86 -11.91 -11.63 4.56
N THR A 87 -12.15 -11.12 3.36
CA THR A 87 -11.91 -9.73 2.95
C THR A 87 -12.67 -8.73 3.84
N ALA A 88 -13.80 -9.15 4.42
CA ALA A 88 -14.55 -8.37 5.40
C ALA A 88 -13.87 -8.29 6.79
N ALA A 89 -12.94 -9.19 7.12
CA ALA A 89 -12.10 -9.07 8.31
C ALA A 89 -10.82 -8.25 8.05
N THR A 90 -10.36 -8.16 6.80
CA THR A 90 -9.11 -7.47 6.46
C THR A 90 -9.28 -5.95 6.29
N PHE A 91 -10.45 -5.48 5.86
CA PHE A 91 -10.71 -4.05 5.61
C PHE A 91 -11.69 -3.48 6.63
N ARG A 92 -11.26 -3.37 7.89
CA ARG A 92 -12.02 -2.68 8.93
C ARG A 92 -11.44 -1.30 9.19
N CYS A 93 -12.32 -0.34 9.44
CA CYS A 93 -11.88 0.98 9.83
C CYS A 93 -11.22 0.90 11.21
N SER A 94 -9.97 1.37 11.33
CA SER A 94 -9.22 1.45 12.58
C SER A 94 -9.92 2.26 13.69
N LEU A 95 -10.90 3.09 13.31
CA LEU A 95 -11.71 3.92 14.20
C LEU A 95 -13.08 3.27 14.49
N GLU A 96 -13.14 1.95 14.69
CA GLU A 96 -14.40 1.20 14.91
C GLU A 96 -15.28 1.81 16.00
N GLN A 97 -14.70 2.37 17.06
CA GLN A 97 -15.38 3.04 18.17
C GLN A 97 -16.18 4.30 17.79
N ASN A 98 -15.94 4.87 16.61
CA ASN A 98 -16.74 5.97 16.06
C ASN A 98 -17.99 5.47 15.29
N HIS A 99 -18.18 4.15 15.16
CA HIS A 99 -19.25 3.54 14.39
C HIS A 99 -20.28 2.85 15.28
N ASN A 100 -21.57 3.07 15.01
CA ASN A 100 -22.69 2.32 15.62
C ASN A 100 -23.17 1.15 14.75
N GLY A 101 -22.24 0.45 14.08
CA GLY A 101 -22.53 -0.82 13.42
C GLY A 101 -22.12 -0.94 11.95
N SER A 102 -22.16 0.13 11.16
CA SER A 102 -21.73 0.09 9.75
C SER A 102 -20.49 0.95 9.49
N TYR A 103 -19.53 0.39 8.76
CA TYR A 103 -18.35 1.08 8.24
C TYR A 103 -18.09 0.65 6.80
N GLU A 104 -17.48 1.53 6.02
CA GLU A 104 -16.98 1.18 4.68
C GLU A 104 -15.64 0.44 4.79
N ALA A 105 -15.39 -0.47 3.85
CA ALA A 105 -14.19 -1.30 3.84
C ALA A 105 -12.93 -0.48 3.49
N ALA A 106 -12.35 0.16 4.49
CA ALA A 106 -11.13 0.96 4.40
C ALA A 106 -10.43 1.02 5.78
N GLU A 107 -9.11 1.25 5.79
CA GLU A 107 -8.33 1.44 7.02
C GLU A 107 -8.82 2.66 7.82
N VAL A 108 -9.19 3.73 7.12
CA VAL A 108 -10.01 4.83 7.63
C VAL A 108 -11.13 5.06 6.62
N CYS A 109 -12.37 4.80 7.02
CA CYS A 109 -13.51 5.03 6.15
C CYS A 109 -13.73 6.53 5.91
N LYS A 110 -14.41 6.86 4.81
CA LYS A 110 -14.71 8.25 4.44
C LYS A 110 -15.43 9.04 5.55
N PRO A 111 -16.46 8.51 6.24
CA PRO A 111 -17.09 9.21 7.35
C PRO A 111 -16.14 9.58 8.50
N CYS A 112 -15.20 8.69 8.84
CA CYS A 112 -14.22 8.96 9.89
C CYS A 112 -13.20 10.01 9.47
N TYR A 113 -12.75 9.97 8.21
CA TYR A 113 -11.88 11.01 7.64
C TYR A 113 -12.57 12.37 7.59
N GLU A 114 -13.81 12.43 7.10
CA GLU A 114 -14.59 13.68 7.01
C GLU A 114 -14.86 14.28 8.40
N ASN A 115 -15.15 13.45 9.41
CA ASN A 115 -15.31 13.93 10.79
C ASN A 115 -14.01 14.52 11.34
N LEU A 116 -12.88 13.86 11.10
CA LEU A 116 -11.57 14.37 11.51
C LEU A 116 -11.25 15.70 10.80
N GLN A 117 -11.51 15.77 9.49
CA GLN A 117 -11.33 16.97 8.69
C GLN A 117 -12.22 18.11 9.20
N GLN A 118 -13.51 17.84 9.43
CA GLN A 118 -14.44 18.83 9.97
C GLN A 118 -13.98 19.39 11.33
N ARG A 119 -13.43 18.55 12.21
CA ARG A 119 -12.86 19.00 13.49
C ARG A 119 -11.63 19.87 13.29
N ALA A 120 -10.75 19.51 12.36
CA ALA A 120 -9.60 20.32 12.01
C ALA A 120 -10.02 21.70 11.46
N ASP A 121 -10.98 21.72 10.53
CA ASP A 121 -11.52 22.95 9.95
C ASP A 121 -12.19 23.84 11.02
N GLN A 122 -12.91 23.24 11.99
CA GLN A 122 -13.48 23.98 13.13
C GLN A 122 -12.41 24.61 14.03
N MET A 123 -11.32 23.89 14.32
CA MET A 123 -10.20 24.43 15.09
C MET A 123 -9.49 25.56 14.35
N GLU A 124 -9.28 25.40 13.04
CA GLU A 124 -8.68 26.44 12.21
C GLU A 124 -9.58 27.68 12.14
N ALA A 125 -10.89 27.50 11.93
CA ALA A 125 -11.86 28.59 11.96
C ALA A 125 -11.91 29.31 13.33
N ALA A 126 -11.75 28.57 14.44
CA ALA A 126 -11.70 29.17 15.77
C ALA A 126 -10.50 30.13 15.93
N LEU A 127 -9.34 29.80 15.34
CA LEU A 127 -8.16 30.67 15.37
C LEU A 127 -8.33 31.94 14.52
N HIS A 128 -9.24 31.93 13.55
CA HIS A 128 -9.58 33.07 12.71
C HIS A 128 -10.59 34.04 13.37
N ILE A 129 -10.48 34.24 14.68
CA ILE A 129 -11.31 35.23 15.39
C ILE A 129 -11.01 36.64 14.85
N ASP A 130 -12.08 37.41 14.58
CA ASP A 130 -11.95 38.78 14.11
C ASP A 130 -11.28 39.67 15.15
N LEU A 131 -10.40 40.57 14.70
CA LEU A 131 -9.67 41.48 15.60
C LEU A 131 -10.61 42.34 16.46
N LYS A 132 -11.73 42.80 15.87
CA LYS A 132 -12.74 43.61 16.58
C LYS A 132 -13.41 42.82 17.70
N GLU A 133 -13.72 41.56 17.43
CA GLU A 133 -14.35 40.68 18.39
C GLU A 133 -13.38 40.29 19.51
N ALA A 134 -12.14 39.94 19.16
CA ALA A 134 -11.08 39.68 20.14
C ALA A 134 -10.83 40.90 21.04
N ALA A 135 -10.78 42.11 20.47
CA ALA A 135 -10.64 43.35 21.23
C ALA A 135 -11.81 43.59 22.19
N GLN A 136 -13.04 43.30 21.76
CA GLN A 136 -14.24 43.40 22.60
C GLN A 136 -14.17 42.42 23.79
N ILE A 137 -13.82 41.16 23.54
CA ILE A 137 -13.65 40.15 24.60
C ILE A 137 -12.60 40.60 25.63
N VAL A 138 -11.47 41.11 25.16
CA VAL A 138 -10.41 41.63 26.04
C VAL A 138 -10.90 42.82 26.86
N PHE A 139 -11.59 43.76 26.21
CA PHE A 139 -12.15 44.94 26.88
C PHE A 139 -13.11 44.52 28.00
N ASP A 140 -14.11 43.70 27.68
CA ASP A 140 -15.11 43.25 28.66
C ASP A 140 -14.49 42.49 29.83
N ALA A 141 -13.45 41.68 29.56
CA ALA A 141 -12.76 40.90 30.57
C ALA A 141 -11.86 41.75 31.49
N VAL A 142 -11.14 42.73 30.94
CA VAL A 142 -10.28 43.64 31.73
C VAL A 142 -11.09 44.44 32.74
N TRP A 143 -12.29 44.90 32.34
CA TRP A 143 -13.14 45.73 33.18
C TRP A 143 -14.12 44.95 34.07
N SER A 144 -14.06 43.61 34.04
CA SER A 144 -14.95 42.75 34.83
C SER A 144 -14.67 42.78 36.34
N ASP A 145 -13.41 42.98 36.75
CA ASP A 145 -13.01 43.16 38.16
C ASP A 145 -11.90 44.22 38.25
N PRO A 146 -12.25 45.51 38.45
CA PRO A 146 -11.29 46.59 38.53
C PRO A 146 -10.52 46.64 39.87
N SER A 147 -10.78 45.71 40.78
CA SER A 147 -10.21 45.72 42.14
C SER A 147 -8.73 45.32 42.17
N ASP A 148 -8.27 44.54 41.18
CA ASP A 148 -6.90 44.01 41.12
C ASP A 148 -6.31 44.16 39.70
N PRO A 149 -5.42 45.16 39.49
CA PRO A 149 -4.80 45.39 38.19
C PRO A 149 -3.94 44.20 37.72
N GLY A 150 -3.45 43.34 38.62
CA GLY A 150 -2.69 42.14 38.26
C GLY A 150 -3.54 41.04 37.64
N LYS A 151 -4.86 41.02 37.89
CA LYS A 151 -5.79 40.02 37.35
C LYS A 151 -6.40 40.42 36.03
N THR A 152 -6.39 41.69 35.67
CA THR A 152 -7.03 42.21 34.44
C THR A 152 -6.56 41.49 33.16
N TYR A 153 -5.25 41.35 32.96
CA TYR A 153 -4.68 40.64 31.80
C TYR A 153 -4.87 39.13 31.86
N LEU A 154 -4.87 38.54 33.07
CA LEU A 154 -5.17 37.12 33.26
C LEU A 154 -6.63 36.81 32.90
N ASN A 155 -7.56 37.66 33.32
CA ASN A 155 -8.98 37.55 32.99
C ASN A 155 -9.20 37.67 31.48
N ALA A 156 -8.52 38.63 30.83
CA ALA A 156 -8.57 38.78 29.38
C ALA A 156 -8.04 37.55 28.63
N ALA A 157 -6.89 37.01 29.06
CA ALA A 157 -6.33 35.80 28.48
C ALA A 157 -7.26 34.59 28.68
N GLN A 158 -7.85 34.44 29.87
CA GLN A 158 -8.82 33.37 30.16
C GLN A 158 -10.09 33.50 29.32
N ALA A 159 -10.62 34.71 29.13
CA ALA A 159 -11.80 34.97 28.33
C ALA A 159 -11.56 34.62 26.84
N LEU A 160 -10.43 35.06 26.28
CA LEU A 160 -10.04 34.71 24.91
C LEU A 160 -9.87 33.20 24.74
N LEU A 161 -9.14 32.54 25.64
CA LEU A 161 -8.94 31.09 25.56
C LEU A 161 -10.25 30.31 25.72
N THR A 162 -11.17 30.80 26.55
CA THR A 162 -12.51 30.20 26.71
C THR A 162 -13.31 30.32 25.42
N GLU A 163 -13.31 31.49 24.76
CA GLU A 163 -14.01 31.64 23.48
C GLU A 163 -13.38 30.82 22.35
N LEU A 164 -12.06 30.79 22.25
CA LEU A 164 -11.37 29.95 21.25
C LEU A 164 -11.71 28.46 21.43
N ARG A 165 -11.73 27.97 22.67
CA ARG A 165 -12.11 26.57 22.96
C ARG A 165 -13.57 26.29 22.62
N LYS A 166 -14.47 27.22 22.94
CA LYS A 166 -15.89 27.11 22.63
C LYS A 166 -16.14 27.04 21.12
N ARG A 167 -15.46 27.88 20.33
CA ARG A 167 -15.52 27.85 18.85
C ARG A 167 -14.93 26.59 18.26
N ALA A 168 -13.84 26.09 18.84
CA ALA A 168 -13.20 24.85 18.45
C ALA A 168 -14.01 23.59 18.82
N GLY A 169 -15.19 23.73 19.45
CA GLY A 169 -16.00 22.60 19.90
C GLY A 169 -15.38 21.82 21.06
N ILE A 170 -14.36 22.37 21.73
CA ILE A 170 -13.70 21.76 22.88
C ILE A 170 -14.57 22.01 24.10
N ASN A 171 -15.31 20.99 24.50
CA ASN A 171 -16.15 21.04 25.69
C ASN A 171 -15.27 21.30 26.93
N MET A 172 -15.48 22.40 27.66
CA MET A 172 -14.64 22.85 28.77
C MET A 172 -14.54 21.85 29.96
N LEU A 173 -15.37 20.81 29.95
CA LEU A 173 -15.35 19.70 30.91
C LEU A 173 -14.30 18.62 30.61
N MET A 174 -13.63 18.65 29.45
CA MET A 174 -12.58 17.70 29.06
C MET A 174 -11.16 18.15 29.47
N THR A 175 -11.04 18.87 30.60
CA THR A 175 -9.72 19.18 31.18
C THR A 175 -9.30 18.06 32.14
N THR A 176 -9.23 16.83 31.66
CA THR A 176 -8.43 15.76 32.29
C THR A 176 -7.27 15.40 31.38
N HIS A 177 -6.57 16.40 30.85
CA HIS A 177 -5.21 16.18 30.38
C HIS A 177 -4.35 15.94 31.63
N GLN A 178 -4.14 14.68 31.96
CA GLN A 178 -3.08 14.30 32.89
C GLN A 178 -1.78 14.89 32.36
N PRO A 179 -1.03 15.67 33.15
CA PRO A 179 0.21 16.26 32.69
C PRO A 179 1.18 15.14 32.28
N TYR A 180 1.76 15.27 31.09
CA TYR A 180 2.84 14.41 30.64
C TYR A 180 3.95 14.42 31.70
N LYS A 181 4.23 13.23 32.25
CA LYS A 181 5.37 13.03 33.14
C LYS A 181 6.61 12.88 32.26
N HIS A 182 7.54 13.80 32.38
CA HIS A 182 8.92 13.64 31.90
C HIS A 182 9.67 12.62 32.77
#